data_AF-A0AAV5UVD1-F1
#
_entry.id   AF-A0AAV5UVD1-F1
#
_cell.length_a   1.000
_cell.length_b   1.000
_cell.length_c   1.000
_cell.angle_alpha   90.00
_cell.angle_beta   90.00
_cell.angle_gamma   90.00
#
_symmetry.space_group_name_H-M   'P 1'
#
loop_
_entity.id
_entity.type
_entity.pdbx_description
1 polymer ?
#
loop_
_entity_poly.entity_id
_entity_poly.type
_entity_poly.pdbx_seq_one_letter_code
_entity_poly.pdbx_strand_id
1 'polypeptide(L)'
;MLIYLLALAVPSVVLTQFAPPPTGQMPPLFPPHIAALIPADILAKMTAIHENNALPPQTKHEQIDDLMISLPIETLDKIPPPPGFEQLPKQVQETFKKLSRDRAMPWSERQAAIRRFIDSLPAEIKELIPMPGAGGPPGFEAIPIQQRAEIQMIEANPNMSFRDRYFKIKQIMDSLPADIRSQLPAAPPPPPF
;
A
#
# COMPACT_ATOMS: atom_id res chain seq x y z
N MET A 1 -7.80 -12.97 44.07
CA MET A 1 -7.20 -11.64 44.36
C MET A 1 -5.71 -11.73 44.03
N LEU A 2 -5.19 -10.75 43.28
CA LEU A 2 -3.76 -10.45 43.03
C LEU A 2 -2.94 -11.40 42.11
N ILE A 3 -2.36 -10.94 40.98
CA ILE A 3 -1.08 -10.15 40.79
C ILE A 3 0.13 -11.05 41.10
N TYR A 4 1.21 -11.22 40.33
CA TYR A 4 1.70 -10.80 39.00
C TYR A 4 3.03 -11.56 38.74
N LEU A 5 3.48 -11.61 37.47
CA LEU A 5 4.87 -11.43 36.98
C LEU A 5 5.94 -12.56 36.94
N LEU A 6 6.70 -12.46 35.82
CA LEU A 6 7.97 -13.06 35.38
C LEU A 6 7.94 -14.50 34.83
N ALA A 7 8.55 -14.83 33.69
CA ALA A 7 9.32 -14.07 32.71
C ALA A 7 9.34 -14.89 31.40
N LEU A 8 9.07 -14.24 30.26
CA LEU A 8 9.42 -14.79 28.95
C LEU A 8 10.38 -13.81 28.29
N ALA A 9 11.61 -14.28 28.09
CA ALA A 9 12.59 -13.64 27.25
C ALA A 9 12.04 -13.61 25.82
N VAL A 10 11.66 -12.42 25.37
CA VAL A 10 11.31 -12.16 23.98
C VAL A 10 12.63 -11.88 23.26
N PRO A 11 13.04 -12.65 22.24
CA PRO A 11 14.15 -12.24 21.41
C PRO A 11 13.76 -10.91 20.75
N SER A 12 14.61 -9.90 20.94
CA SER A 12 14.46 -8.58 20.34
C SER A 12 14.34 -8.72 18.83
N VAL A 13 13.12 -8.58 18.31
CA VAL A 13 12.91 -8.31 16.90
C VAL A 13 13.50 -6.94 16.66
N VAL A 14 14.67 -6.91 16.02
CA VAL A 14 15.22 -5.70 15.44
C VAL A 14 14.20 -5.25 14.40
N LEU A 15 13.34 -4.31 14.79
CA LEU A 15 12.61 -3.48 13.86
C LEU A 15 13.68 -2.73 13.06
N THR A 16 14.05 -3.27 11.90
CA THR A 16 14.78 -2.52 10.89
C THR A 16 13.97 -1.28 10.61
N GLN A 17 14.46 -0.18 11.17
CA GLN A 17 13.96 1.17 10.95
C GLN A 17 13.88 1.37 9.44
N PHE A 18 12.68 1.60 8.91
CA PHE A 18 12.52 2.23 7.62
C PHE A 18 13.14 3.62 7.76
N ALA A 19 14.44 3.73 7.46
CA ALA A 19 15.11 5.01 7.45
C ALA A 19 14.35 5.93 6.49
N PRO A 20 14.04 7.18 6.87
CA PRO A 20 13.42 8.11 5.96
C PRO A 20 14.33 8.26 4.73
N PRO A 21 13.80 8.16 3.50
CA PRO A 21 14.62 8.30 2.30
C PRO A 21 15.28 9.68 2.28
N PRO A 22 16.52 9.80 1.77
CA PRO A 22 17.16 11.09 1.58
C PRO A 22 16.29 11.99 0.70
N THR A 23 16.20 13.26 1.08
CA THR A 23 15.34 14.28 0.45
C THR A 23 15.51 14.31 -1.06
N GLY A 24 14.43 14.03 -1.80
CA GLY A 24 14.35 14.14 -3.26
C GLY A 24 14.43 12.82 -4.03
N GLN A 25 14.71 11.69 -3.38
CA GLN A 25 14.64 10.37 -4.01
C GLN A 25 13.27 9.72 -3.76
N MET A 26 12.61 9.27 -4.82
CA MET A 26 11.43 8.43 -4.67
C MET A 26 11.81 7.16 -3.91
N PRO A 27 10.93 6.64 -3.03
CA PRO A 27 11.18 5.37 -2.38
C PRO A 27 11.43 4.27 -3.43
N PRO A 28 12.27 3.28 -3.11
CA PRO A 28 12.53 2.18 -4.02
C PRO A 28 11.22 1.47 -4.39
N LEU A 29 11.12 1.04 -5.66
CA LEU A 29 9.91 0.42 -6.20
C LEU A 29 9.47 -0.82 -5.40
N PHE A 30 10.44 -1.59 -4.90
CA PHE A 30 10.21 -2.78 -4.08
C PHE A 30 11.07 -2.75 -2.81
N PRO A 31 10.62 -3.35 -1.70
CA PRO A 31 11.49 -3.66 -0.57
C PRO A 31 12.70 -4.52 -1.01
N PRO A 32 13.86 -4.42 -0.33
CA PRO A 32 15.09 -5.10 -0.74
C PRO A 32 14.93 -6.62 -0.92
N HIS A 33 14.17 -7.28 -0.05
CA HIS A 33 13.94 -8.73 -0.10
C HIS A 33 13.08 -9.17 -1.30
N ILE A 34 12.21 -8.29 -1.82
CA ILE A 34 11.43 -8.53 -3.03
C ILE A 34 12.27 -8.24 -4.27
N ALA A 35 13.00 -7.13 -4.27
CA ALA A 35 13.88 -6.74 -5.37
C ALA A 35 14.90 -7.85 -5.69
N ALA A 36 15.44 -8.53 -4.67
CA ALA A 36 16.37 -9.65 -4.83
C ALA A 36 15.79 -10.89 -5.55
N LEU A 37 14.47 -11.01 -5.66
CA LEU A 37 13.80 -12.11 -6.36
C LEU A 37 13.60 -11.82 -7.84
N ILE A 38 13.69 -10.55 -8.26
CA ILE A 38 13.42 -10.11 -9.63
C ILE A 38 14.74 -10.13 -10.42
N PRO A 39 14.77 -10.68 -11.65
CA PRO A 39 15.95 -10.61 -12.52
C PRO A 39 16.46 -9.18 -12.68
N ALA A 40 17.78 -8.99 -12.58
CA ALA A 40 18.39 -7.66 -12.51
C ALA A 40 18.08 -6.78 -13.72
N ASP A 41 17.98 -7.36 -14.92
CA ASP A 41 17.65 -6.65 -16.15
C ASP A 41 16.19 -6.17 -16.15
N ILE A 42 15.27 -6.96 -15.60
CA ILE A 42 13.85 -6.61 -15.47
C ILE A 42 13.67 -5.55 -14.38
N LEU A 43 14.33 -5.71 -13.23
CA LEU A 43 14.30 -4.75 -12.14
C LEU A 43 14.82 -3.37 -12.58
N ALA A 44 15.89 -3.33 -13.38
CA ALA A 44 16.42 -2.08 -13.94
C ALA A 44 15.41 -1.38 -14.84
N LYS A 45 14.69 -2.12 -15.70
CA LYS A 45 13.63 -1.57 -16.55
C LYS A 45 12.47 -1.01 -15.73
N MET A 46 12.01 -1.75 -14.73
CA MET A 46 10.93 -1.29 -13.83
C MET A 46 11.32 -0.02 -13.07
N THR A 47 12.56 0.04 -12.59
CA THR A 47 13.11 1.21 -11.87
C THR A 47 13.16 2.43 -12.78
N ALA A 48 13.63 2.28 -14.03
CA ALA A 48 13.65 3.36 -15.00
C ALA A 48 12.24 3.91 -15.32
N ILE A 49 11.22 3.05 -15.38
CA ILE A 49 9.82 3.47 -15.56
C ILE A 49 9.31 4.24 -14.34
N HIS A 50 9.58 3.72 -13.13
CA HIS A 50 9.19 4.35 -11.87
C HIS A 50 9.77 5.76 -11.75
N GLU A 51 11.06 5.93 -12.09
CA GLU A 51 11.80 7.19 -12.02
C GLU A 51 11.47 8.19 -13.15
N ASN A 52 10.79 7.74 -14.22
CA ASN A 52 10.50 8.59 -15.37
C ASN A 52 9.39 9.62 -15.08
N ASN A 53 9.76 10.84 -14.72
CA ASN A 53 8.82 11.92 -14.41
C ASN A 53 7.99 12.42 -15.60
N ALA A 54 8.30 12.01 -16.84
CA ALA A 54 7.52 12.37 -18.02
C ALA A 54 6.33 11.43 -18.25
N LEU A 55 6.30 10.24 -17.62
CA LEU A 55 5.20 9.29 -17.77
C LEU A 55 4.06 9.60 -16.78
N PRO A 56 2.79 9.58 -17.24
CA PRO A 56 1.65 9.59 -16.35
C PRO A 56 1.68 8.40 -15.38
N PRO A 57 1.21 8.56 -14.12
CA PRO A 57 1.24 7.47 -13.13
C PRO A 57 0.60 6.16 -13.60
N GLN A 58 -0.56 6.24 -14.27
CA GLN A 58 -1.24 5.06 -14.80
C GLN A 58 -0.37 4.29 -15.80
N THR A 59 0.29 5.00 -16.72
CA THR A 59 1.19 4.41 -17.71
C THR A 59 2.40 3.75 -17.04
N LYS A 60 2.92 4.32 -15.95
CA LYS A 60 3.98 3.68 -15.15
C LYS A 60 3.51 2.35 -14.58
N HIS A 61 2.33 2.35 -13.96
CA HIS A 61 1.76 1.13 -13.35
C HIS A 61 1.53 0.03 -14.37
N GLU A 62 0.96 0.36 -15.52
CA GLU A 62 0.72 -0.59 -16.61
C GLU A 62 2.03 -1.18 -17.14
N GLN A 63 3.04 -0.35 -17.44
CA GLN A 63 4.32 -0.84 -17.95
C GLN A 63 5.10 -1.67 -16.91
N ILE A 64 5.04 -1.29 -15.63
CA ILE A 64 5.65 -2.08 -14.55
C ILE A 64 4.92 -3.43 -14.39
N ASP A 65 3.60 -3.43 -14.49
CA ASP A 65 2.78 -4.63 -14.39
C ASP A 65 3.04 -5.60 -15.56
N ASP A 66 3.16 -5.09 -16.78
CA ASP A 66 3.55 -5.90 -17.95
C ASP A 66 4.91 -6.58 -17.76
N LEU A 67 5.88 -5.87 -17.19
CA LEU A 67 7.17 -6.46 -16.83
C LEU A 67 7.01 -7.50 -15.71
N MET A 68 6.19 -7.24 -14.69
CA MET A 68 5.95 -8.17 -13.59
C MET A 68 5.29 -9.47 -14.08
N ILE A 69 4.25 -9.39 -14.90
CA ILE A 69 3.52 -10.56 -15.39
C ILE A 69 4.33 -11.38 -16.40
N SER A 70 5.30 -10.75 -17.08
CA SER A 70 6.25 -11.43 -17.99
C SER A 70 7.26 -12.33 -17.27
N LEU A 71 7.44 -12.18 -15.95
CA LEU A 71 8.38 -12.97 -15.15
C LEU A 71 8.07 -14.48 -15.21
N PRO A 72 9.08 -15.36 -15.06
CA PRO A 72 8.84 -16.79 -14.92
C PRO A 72 7.89 -17.10 -13.75
N ILE A 73 7.05 -18.13 -13.90
CA ILE A 73 6.10 -18.54 -12.85
C ILE A 73 6.84 -18.86 -11.54
N GLU A 74 8.00 -19.51 -11.64
CA GLU A 74 8.86 -19.83 -10.49
C GLU A 74 9.35 -18.58 -9.74
N THR A 75 9.58 -17.47 -10.46
CA THR A 75 9.92 -16.19 -9.85
C THR A 75 8.71 -15.60 -9.14
N LEU A 76 7.56 -15.57 -9.83
CA LEU A 76 6.31 -15.04 -9.26
C LEU A 76 5.88 -15.80 -8.01
N ASP A 77 6.09 -17.11 -7.94
CA ASP A 77 5.76 -17.94 -6.77
C ASP A 77 6.67 -17.71 -5.56
N LYS A 78 7.87 -17.17 -5.75
CA LYS A 78 8.76 -16.79 -4.65
C LYS A 78 8.41 -15.43 -4.05
N ILE A 79 7.65 -14.60 -4.77
CA ILE A 79 7.23 -13.30 -4.27
C ILE A 79 6.16 -13.53 -3.19
N PRO A 80 6.44 -13.17 -1.92
CA PRO A 80 5.47 -13.31 -0.85
C PRO A 80 4.24 -12.45 -1.13
N PRO A 81 3.06 -12.88 -0.68
CA PRO A 81 1.88 -12.04 -0.77
C PRO A 81 2.03 -10.78 0.10
N PRO A 82 1.23 -9.73 -0.14
CA PRO A 82 1.22 -8.55 0.71
C PRO A 82 0.96 -8.90 2.19
N PRO A 83 1.51 -8.14 3.15
CA PRO A 83 1.19 -8.31 4.56
C PRO A 83 -0.32 -8.30 4.81
N GLY A 84 -0.80 -9.19 5.68
CA GLY A 84 -2.23 -9.33 5.99
C GLY A 84 -3.05 -10.14 4.97
N PHE A 85 -2.53 -10.39 3.76
CA PHE A 85 -3.24 -11.17 2.73
C PHE A 85 -3.52 -12.62 3.18
N GLU A 86 -2.71 -13.16 4.09
CA GLU A 86 -2.88 -14.48 4.67
C GLU A 86 -4.16 -14.63 5.52
N GLN A 87 -4.74 -13.50 5.97
CA GLN A 87 -6.00 -13.47 6.73
C GLN A 87 -7.22 -13.75 5.85
N LEU A 88 -7.10 -13.57 4.53
CA LEU A 88 -8.18 -13.85 3.60
C LEU A 88 -8.46 -15.36 3.53
N PRO A 89 -9.70 -15.80 3.27
CA PRO A 89 -9.99 -17.20 3.01
C PRO A 89 -9.14 -17.74 1.84
N LYS A 90 -8.70 -19.00 1.90
CA LYS A 90 -7.82 -19.61 0.88
C LYS A 90 -8.36 -19.46 -0.55
N GLN A 91 -9.65 -19.68 -0.73
CA GLN A 91 -10.31 -19.51 -2.03
C GLN A 91 -10.22 -18.07 -2.55
N VAL A 92 -10.28 -17.07 -1.66
CA VAL A 92 -10.14 -15.65 -2.02
C VAL A 92 -8.69 -15.37 -2.44
N GLN A 93 -7.72 -15.86 -1.66
CA GLN A 93 -6.29 -15.74 -2.00
C GLN A 93 -5.97 -16.33 -3.38
N GLU A 94 -6.47 -17.54 -3.66
CA GLU A 94 -6.27 -18.24 -4.93
C GLU A 94 -6.91 -17.52 -6.11
N THR A 95 -8.12 -16.96 -5.91
CA THR A 95 -8.82 -16.20 -6.94
C THR A 95 -8.07 -14.92 -7.29
N PHE A 96 -7.59 -14.17 -6.30
CA PHE A 96 -6.70 -13.03 -6.51
C PHE A 96 -5.44 -13.41 -7.26
N LYS A 97 -4.76 -14.50 -6.86
CA LYS A 97 -3.55 -15.00 -7.52
C LYS A 97 -3.81 -15.36 -8.98
N LYS A 98 -4.94 -16.00 -9.28
CA LYS A 98 -5.34 -16.34 -10.64
C LYS A 98 -5.60 -15.09 -11.49
N LEU A 99 -6.42 -14.18 -10.99
CA LEU A 99 -6.77 -12.94 -11.71
C LEU A 99 -5.53 -12.08 -11.97
N SER A 100 -4.69 -11.86 -10.94
CA SER A 100 -3.49 -11.04 -11.04
C SER A 100 -2.43 -11.59 -12.00
N ARG A 101 -2.44 -12.88 -12.29
CA ARG A 101 -1.45 -13.56 -13.16
C ARG A 101 -2.01 -13.95 -14.53
N ASP A 102 -3.26 -13.58 -14.82
CA ASP A 102 -3.87 -13.89 -16.10
C ASP A 102 -3.24 -13.07 -17.22
N ARG A 103 -2.44 -13.76 -18.05
CA ARG A 103 -1.73 -13.22 -19.22
C ARG A 103 -2.60 -13.06 -20.45
N ALA A 104 -3.81 -13.63 -20.45
CA ALA A 104 -4.73 -13.52 -21.57
C ALA A 104 -5.50 -12.19 -21.54
N MET A 105 -5.52 -11.49 -20.40
CA MET A 105 -6.21 -10.21 -20.24
C MET A 105 -5.24 -9.04 -20.28
N PRO A 106 -5.60 -7.92 -20.94
CA PRO A 106 -4.88 -6.66 -20.80
C PRO A 106 -5.01 -6.14 -19.36
N TRP A 107 -4.08 -5.25 -18.97
CA TRP A 107 -4.00 -4.72 -17.61
C TRP A 107 -5.34 -4.14 -17.11
N SER A 108 -5.99 -3.30 -17.91
CA SER A 108 -7.24 -2.64 -17.53
C SER A 108 -8.38 -3.63 -17.25
N GLU A 109 -8.50 -4.69 -18.05
CA GLU A 109 -9.49 -5.75 -17.85
C GLU A 109 -9.18 -6.58 -16.61
N ARG A 110 -7.90 -6.89 -16.38
CA ARG A 110 -7.46 -7.58 -15.17
C ARG A 110 -7.78 -6.78 -13.91
N GLN A 111 -7.49 -5.48 -13.88
CA GLN A 111 -7.84 -4.62 -12.76
C GLN A 111 -9.36 -4.53 -12.56
N ALA A 112 -10.14 -4.42 -13.64
CA ALA A 112 -11.60 -4.43 -13.57
C ALA A 112 -12.15 -5.76 -13.04
N ALA A 113 -11.56 -6.90 -13.43
CA ALA A 113 -11.93 -8.22 -12.93
C ALA A 113 -11.63 -8.38 -11.44
N ILE A 114 -10.44 -7.95 -11.00
CA ILE A 114 -10.06 -7.93 -9.58
C ILE A 114 -11.04 -7.04 -8.81
N ARG A 115 -11.37 -5.85 -9.33
CA ARG A 115 -12.31 -4.94 -8.66
C ARG A 115 -13.70 -5.54 -8.51
N ARG A 116 -14.26 -6.11 -9.58
CA ARG A 116 -15.56 -6.80 -9.54
C ARG A 116 -15.55 -7.97 -8.56
N PHE A 117 -14.46 -8.73 -8.53
CA PHE A 117 -14.29 -9.80 -7.57
C PHE A 117 -14.33 -9.27 -6.13
N ILE A 118 -13.55 -8.23 -5.81
CA ILE A 118 -13.57 -7.57 -4.50
C ILE A 118 -14.98 -7.07 -4.17
N ASP A 119 -15.64 -6.39 -5.09
CA ASP A 119 -16.99 -5.84 -4.89
C ASP A 119 -18.04 -6.94 -4.65
N SER A 120 -17.80 -8.17 -5.11
CA SER A 120 -18.68 -9.33 -4.86
C SER A 120 -18.47 -10.00 -3.50
N LEU A 121 -17.37 -9.70 -2.79
CA LEU A 121 -17.06 -10.36 -1.52
C LEU A 121 -18.01 -9.89 -0.39
N PRO A 122 -18.26 -10.74 0.63
CA PRO A 122 -18.94 -10.33 1.86
C PRO A 122 -18.22 -9.18 2.56
N ALA A 123 -18.97 -8.37 3.32
CA ALA A 123 -18.43 -7.19 3.99
C ALA A 123 -17.28 -7.55 4.95
N GLU A 124 -17.42 -8.65 5.67
CA GLU A 124 -16.45 -9.15 6.65
C GLU A 124 -15.12 -9.54 5.98
N ILE A 125 -15.17 -9.99 4.73
CA ILE A 125 -13.96 -10.32 3.95
C ILE A 125 -13.35 -9.06 3.34
N LYS A 126 -14.17 -8.09 2.91
CA LYS A 126 -13.69 -6.81 2.40
C LYS A 126 -12.90 -6.04 3.45
N GLU A 127 -13.31 -6.11 4.72
CA GLU A 127 -12.59 -5.50 5.84
C GLU A 127 -11.17 -6.05 6.04
N LEU A 128 -10.92 -7.29 5.60
CA LEU A 128 -9.60 -7.93 5.66
C LEU A 128 -8.71 -7.56 4.47
N ILE A 129 -9.27 -7.00 3.39
CA ILE A 129 -8.47 -6.58 2.23
C ILE A 129 -7.89 -5.19 2.54
N PRO A 130 -6.55 -5.07 2.61
CA PRO A 130 -5.94 -3.75 2.75
C PRO A 130 -6.25 -2.94 1.49
N MET A 131 -7.14 -1.95 1.57
CA MET A 131 -7.38 -1.09 0.42
C MET A 131 -6.11 -0.28 0.13
N PRO A 132 -5.75 -0.06 -1.14
CA PRO A 132 -4.77 0.96 -1.50
C PRO A 132 -5.23 2.30 -0.89
N GLY A 133 -4.45 2.87 0.02
CA GLY A 133 -4.83 4.06 0.80
C GLY A 133 -5.50 3.81 2.16
N ALA A 134 -5.81 2.56 2.54
CA ALA A 134 -6.35 2.24 3.88
C ALA A 134 -5.31 2.26 5.01
N GLY A 135 -4.03 2.07 4.68
CA GLY A 135 -2.94 2.11 5.67
C GLY A 135 -2.39 3.50 5.95
N GLY A 136 -2.69 4.49 5.09
CA GLY A 136 -2.04 5.81 5.11
C GLY A 136 -0.51 5.77 5.27
N PRO A 137 0.15 6.91 5.52
CA PRO A 137 1.54 6.93 5.95
C PRO A 137 1.71 6.29 7.34
N PRO A 138 2.92 5.80 7.71
CA PRO A 138 3.15 5.12 9.00
C PRO A 138 2.56 5.91 10.19
N GLY A 139 1.73 5.26 11.01
CA GLY A 139 1.02 5.91 12.13
C GLY A 139 -0.44 6.24 11.82
N PHE A 140 -0.89 6.15 10.56
CA PHE A 140 -2.29 6.30 10.20
C PHE A 140 -3.20 5.27 10.86
N GLU A 141 -2.66 4.13 11.30
CA GLU A 141 -3.38 3.10 12.05
C GLU A 141 -3.92 3.62 13.38
N ALA A 142 -3.29 4.64 13.96
CA ALA A 142 -3.72 5.29 15.19
C ALA A 142 -4.94 6.22 14.98
N ILE A 143 -5.23 6.63 13.73
CA ILE A 143 -6.39 7.46 13.42
C ILE A 143 -7.66 6.61 13.56
N PRO A 144 -8.70 7.09 14.26
CA PRO A 144 -9.92 6.30 14.41
C PRO A 144 -10.62 6.06 13.06
N ILE A 145 -11.34 4.94 12.97
CA ILE A 145 -11.88 4.40 11.71
C ILE A 145 -12.72 5.43 10.94
N GLN A 146 -13.55 6.21 11.64
CA GLN A 146 -14.43 7.20 11.00
C GLN A 146 -13.62 8.30 10.29
N GLN A 147 -12.59 8.84 10.94
CA GLN A 147 -11.74 9.89 10.37
C GLN A 147 -10.89 9.36 9.21
N ARG A 148 -10.45 8.09 9.25
CA ARG A 148 -9.79 7.46 8.10
C ARG A 148 -10.71 7.36 6.88
N ALA A 149 -11.96 6.97 7.09
CA ALA A 149 -12.95 6.92 6.01
C ALA A 149 -13.20 8.31 5.41
N GLU A 150 -13.27 9.36 6.22
CA GLU A 150 -13.41 10.75 5.75
C GLU A 150 -12.21 11.19 4.91
N ILE A 151 -10.99 10.91 5.36
CA ILE A 151 -9.75 11.21 4.61
C ILE A 151 -9.78 10.50 3.25
N GLN A 152 -10.14 9.21 3.22
CA GLN A 152 -10.25 8.46 1.98
C GLN A 152 -11.29 9.05 1.01
N MET A 153 -12.44 9.50 1.52
CA MET A 153 -13.45 10.17 0.70
C MET A 153 -12.93 11.49 0.11
N ILE A 154 -12.11 12.22 0.86
CA ILE A 154 -11.45 13.45 0.38
C ILE A 154 -10.43 13.14 -0.72
N GLU A 155 -9.59 12.13 -0.52
CA GLU A 155 -8.58 11.72 -1.50
C GLU A 155 -9.18 11.18 -2.79
N ALA A 156 -10.25 10.40 -2.67
CA ALA A 156 -10.96 9.78 -3.79
C ALA A 156 -11.82 10.78 -4.59
N ASN A 157 -11.99 12.02 -4.13
CA ASN A 157 -12.81 13.00 -4.83
C ASN A 157 -12.06 13.62 -6.02
N PRO A 158 -12.43 13.31 -7.27
CA PRO A 158 -11.73 13.79 -8.46
C PRO A 158 -11.97 15.28 -8.72
N ASN A 159 -13.02 15.87 -8.13
CA ASN A 159 -13.40 17.26 -8.33
C ASN A 159 -12.78 18.19 -7.27
N MET A 160 -11.92 17.67 -6.40
CA MET A 160 -11.30 18.45 -5.33
C MET A 160 -9.86 18.82 -5.68
N SER A 161 -9.55 20.12 -5.61
CA SER A 161 -8.18 20.60 -5.83
C SER A 161 -7.22 20.02 -4.79
N PHE A 162 -5.94 19.92 -5.11
CA PHE A 162 -4.92 19.51 -4.14
C PHE A 162 -4.95 20.39 -2.87
N ARG A 163 -5.15 21.70 -3.04
CA ARG A 163 -5.25 22.66 -1.95
C ARG A 163 -6.43 22.37 -1.02
N ASP A 164 -7.61 22.16 -1.58
CA ASP A 164 -8.81 21.86 -0.78
C ASP A 164 -8.69 20.52 -0.07
N ARG A 165 -8.12 19.51 -0.76
CA ARG A 165 -7.81 18.20 -0.14
C ARG A 165 -6.86 18.38 1.04
N TYR A 166 -5.77 19.12 0.88
CA TYR A 166 -4.81 19.41 1.94
C TYR A 166 -5.48 20.02 3.17
N PHE A 167 -6.25 21.11 3.00
CA PHE A 167 -6.86 21.78 4.15
C PHE A 167 -7.94 20.96 4.84
N LYS A 168 -8.73 20.18 4.09
CA LYS A 168 -9.74 19.29 4.69
C LYS A 168 -9.09 18.15 5.47
N ILE A 169 -8.08 17.50 4.91
CA ILE A 169 -7.33 16.46 5.63
C ILE A 169 -6.66 17.08 6.86
N LYS A 170 -6.03 18.25 6.73
CA LYS A 170 -5.43 18.96 7.86
C LYS A 170 -6.44 19.26 8.97
N GLN A 171 -7.65 19.69 8.64
CA GLN A 171 -8.70 19.94 9.62
C GLN A 171 -9.08 18.67 10.41
N ILE A 172 -9.18 17.52 9.72
CA ILE A 172 -9.40 16.22 10.38
C ILE A 172 -8.23 15.90 11.31
N MET A 173 -6.98 16.05 10.83
CA MET A 173 -5.77 15.77 11.60
C MET A 173 -5.62 16.67 12.82
N ASP A 174 -5.93 17.97 12.71
CA ASP A 174 -5.89 18.92 13.82
C ASP A 174 -6.94 18.61 14.90
N SER A 175 -8.04 17.97 14.53
CA SER A 175 -9.13 17.58 15.44
C SER A 175 -8.85 16.30 16.23
N LEU A 176 -7.79 15.56 15.90
CA LEU A 176 -7.45 14.31 16.56
C LEU A 176 -6.93 14.54 17.99
N PRO A 177 -7.22 13.61 18.94
CA PRO A 177 -6.61 13.57 20.26
C PRO A 177 -5.07 13.69 20.22
N ALA A 178 -4.49 14.34 21.24
CA ALA A 178 -3.06 14.65 21.27
C ALA A 178 -2.17 13.39 21.30
N ASP A 179 -2.62 12.34 21.97
CA ASP A 179 -2.00 11.02 22.01
C ASP A 179 -1.97 10.35 20.64
N ILE A 180 -3.01 10.52 19.83
CA ILE A 180 -3.04 10.04 18.44
C ILE A 180 -2.13 10.89 17.56
N ARG A 181 -2.19 12.23 17.65
CA ARG A 181 -1.35 13.14 16.86
C ARG A 181 0.14 12.90 17.09
N SER A 182 0.55 12.50 18.29
CA SER A 182 1.95 12.20 18.61
C SER A 182 2.51 10.96 17.89
N GLN A 183 1.63 10.10 17.37
CA GLN A 183 2.00 8.89 16.63
C GLN A 183 2.06 9.12 15.11
N LEU A 184 1.59 10.28 14.65
CA LEU A 184 1.52 10.63 13.24
C LEU A 184 2.84 11.24 12.77
N PRO A 185 3.21 11.05 11.49
CA PRO A 185 4.38 11.70 10.93
C PRO A 185 4.15 13.21 10.86
N ALA A 186 5.24 13.98 10.84
CA ALA A 186 5.16 15.42 10.69
C ALA A 186 4.31 15.80 9.46
N ALA A 187 3.37 16.72 9.65
CA ALA A 187 2.49 17.15 8.57
C ALA A 187 3.32 17.73 7.41
N PRO A 188 2.96 17.40 6.15
CA PRO A 188 3.64 17.99 5.01
C PRO A 188 3.45 19.51 5.01
N PRO A 189 4.45 20.26 4.51
CA PRO A 189 4.37 21.72 4.44
C PRO A 189 3.13 22.14 3.63
N PRO A 190 2.52 23.29 3.96
CA PRO A 190 1.35 23.77 3.22
C PRO A 190 1.72 24.03 1.75
N PRO A 191 0.77 23.80 0.82
CA PRO A 191 0.99 24.12 -0.58
C PRO A 191 1.33 25.62 -0.75
N PRO A 192 2.20 25.97 -1.70
CA PRO A 192 2.50 27.37 -2.01
C PRO A 192 1.24 28.13 -2.46
N PHE A 193 1.27 29.45 -2.26
CA PHE A 193 0.16 30.37 -2.54
C PHE A 193 -0.16 30.50 -4.02
#